data_AF-S3L845-F1
#
_entry.id   AF-S3L845-F1
#
_cell.length_a   1.000
_cell.length_b   1.000
_cell.length_c   1.000
_cell.angle_alpha   90.00
_cell.angle_beta   90.00
_cell.angle_gamma   90.00
#
_symmetry.space_group_name_H-M   'P 1'
#
loop_
_entity.id
_entity.type
_entity.pdbx_description
1 polymer ?
#
loop_
_entity_poly.entity_id
_entity_poly.type
_entity_poly.pdbx_seq_one_letter_code
_entity_poly.pdbx_strand_id
1 'polypeptide(L)'
;MNEKTNSSGHKSLYSMGVSWFVSYCYYDKIDRTHKNWEKYPERVSSYTRTAHYHRFWLEKVSGMNPKNLNKNEIGLTGDEVIKMAEALLQTDL
;
A
#
# COMPACT_ATOMS: atom_id res chain seq x y z
N MET A 1 5.09 20.02 -10.09
CA MET A 1 4.53 18.99 -9.18
C MET A 1 4.22 19.69 -7.86
N ASN A 2 2.95 19.95 -7.57
CA ASN A 2 2.52 20.93 -6.55
C ASN A 2 2.59 20.34 -5.13
N GLU A 3 3.24 21.01 -4.18
CA GLU A 3 3.38 20.56 -2.78
C GLU A 3 2.05 20.20 -2.09
N LYS A 4 0.92 20.81 -2.50
CA LYS A 4 -0.42 20.52 -1.98
C LYS A 4 -0.91 19.09 -2.28
N THR A 5 -0.54 18.51 -3.43
CA THR A 5 -0.96 17.14 -3.78
C THR A 5 -0.19 16.11 -2.97
N ASN A 6 1.06 16.40 -2.60
CA ASN A 6 1.91 15.50 -1.82
C ASN A 6 1.42 15.35 -0.38
N SER A 7 0.95 16.42 0.25
CA SER A 7 0.43 16.37 1.62
C SER A 7 -0.89 15.60 1.71
N SER A 8 -1.80 15.83 0.76
CA SER A 8 -3.10 15.14 0.71
C SER A 8 -2.94 13.64 0.42
N GLY A 9 -2.11 13.28 -0.56
CA GLY A 9 -1.82 11.89 -0.87
C GLY A 9 -1.16 11.15 0.29
N HIS A 10 -0.18 11.75 0.97
CA HIS A 10 0.41 11.13 2.16
C HIS A 10 -0.61 10.86 3.27
N LYS A 11 -1.44 11.86 3.60
CA LYS A 11 -2.48 11.71 4.64
C LYS A 11 -3.44 10.57 4.30
N SER A 12 -3.86 10.47 3.04
CA SER A 12 -4.73 9.38 2.57
C SER A 12 -4.09 8.00 2.74
N LEU A 13 -2.81 7.83 2.38
CA LEU A 13 -2.09 6.56 2.55
C LEU A 13 -1.99 6.15 4.03
N TYR A 14 -1.53 7.05 4.90
CA TYR A 14 -1.37 6.74 6.32
C TYR A 14 -2.71 6.46 7.00
N SER A 15 -3.77 7.19 6.62
CA SER A 15 -5.13 6.92 7.12
C SER A 15 -5.69 5.59 6.64
N MET A 16 -5.38 5.18 5.40
CA MET A 16 -5.77 3.87 4.87
C MET A 16 -4.96 2.72 5.49
N GLY A 17 -3.74 3.02 5.93
CA GLY A 17 -2.80 2.05 6.47
C GLY A 17 -1.90 1.50 5.37
N VAL A 18 -0.61 1.80 5.47
CA VAL A 18 0.42 1.49 4.45
C VAL A 18 0.45 0.00 4.11
N SER A 19 0.55 -0.88 5.11
CA SER A 19 0.60 -2.33 4.87
C SER A 19 -0.70 -2.86 4.28
N TRP A 20 -1.85 -2.30 4.68
CA TRP A 20 -3.14 -2.69 4.12
C TRP A 20 -3.23 -2.32 2.63
N PHE A 21 -2.79 -1.10 2.28
CA PHE A 21 -2.73 -0.65 0.89
C PHE A 21 -1.89 -1.61 0.02
N VAL A 22 -0.66 -1.93 0.45
CA VAL A 22 0.20 -2.85 -0.31
C VAL A 22 -0.41 -4.24 -0.40
N SER A 23 -0.94 -4.76 0.71
CA SER A 23 -1.61 -6.06 0.77
C SER A 23 -2.77 -6.15 -0.23
N TYR A 24 -3.64 -5.14 -0.28
CA TYR A 24 -4.76 -5.13 -1.22
C TYR A 24 -4.30 -4.97 -2.68
N CYS A 25 -3.31 -4.11 -2.93
CA CYS A 25 -2.76 -3.92 -4.27
C CYS A 25 -2.10 -5.20 -4.81
N TYR A 26 -1.38 -5.93 -3.94
CA TYR A 26 -0.78 -7.22 -4.27
C TYR A 26 -1.85 -8.27 -4.61
N TYR A 27 -2.92 -8.33 -3.82
CA TYR A 27 -4.09 -9.14 -4.15
C TYR A 27 -4.68 -8.76 -5.51
N ASP A 28 -4.88 -7.46 -5.77
CA ASP A 28 -5.54 -6.95 -6.96
C ASP A 28 -4.76 -7.24 -8.26
N LYS A 29 -3.43 -7.18 -8.21
CA LYS A 29 -2.57 -7.18 -9.39
C LYS A 29 -1.71 -8.42 -9.58
N ILE A 30 -1.37 -9.14 -8.51
CA ILE A 30 -0.39 -10.23 -8.55
C ILE A 30 -1.00 -11.56 -8.09
N ASP A 31 -1.58 -11.63 -6.89
CA ASP A 31 -2.02 -12.88 -6.28
C ASP A 31 -3.42 -12.79 -5.66
N ARG A 32 -4.43 -13.29 -6.38
CA ARG A 32 -5.82 -13.34 -5.90
C ARG A 32 -6.06 -14.30 -4.73
N THR A 33 -5.07 -15.05 -4.30
CA THR A 33 -5.14 -15.90 -3.10
C THR A 33 -4.62 -15.20 -1.84
N HIS A 34 -3.99 -14.02 -1.98
CA HIS A 34 -3.51 -13.21 -0.87
C HIS A 34 -4.67 -12.53 -0.12
N LYS A 35 -4.77 -12.78 1.19
CA LYS A 35 -5.96 -12.42 1.99
C LYS A 35 -5.70 -11.58 3.23
N ASN A 36 -4.46 -11.18 3.52
CA ASN A 36 -4.17 -10.38 4.72
C ASN A 36 -4.97 -9.06 4.80
N TRP A 37 -5.31 -8.47 3.65
CA TRP A 37 -6.13 -7.25 3.57
C TRP A 37 -7.59 -7.47 4.02
N GLU A 38 -8.12 -8.70 3.98
CA GLU A 38 -9.52 -9.02 4.29
C GLU A 38 -9.89 -8.69 5.74
N LYS A 39 -8.91 -8.44 6.62
CA LYS A 39 -9.17 -7.97 7.99
C LYS A 39 -9.88 -6.60 8.04
N TYR A 40 -9.68 -5.76 7.01
CA TYR A 40 -10.25 -4.41 6.94
C TYR A 40 -10.82 -4.12 5.54
N PRO A 41 -11.88 -4.84 5.12
CA PRO A 41 -12.41 -4.77 3.75
C PRO A 41 -13.06 -3.40 3.43
N GLU A 42 -13.46 -2.63 4.45
CA GLU A 42 -14.06 -1.30 4.30
C GLU A 42 -13.15 -0.28 3.60
N ARG A 43 -11.84 -0.53 3.58
CA ARG A 43 -10.80 0.36 3.02
C ARG A 43 -10.69 0.28 1.49
N VAL A 44 -11.32 -0.71 0.85
CA VAL A 44 -11.34 -0.88 -0.62
C VAL A 44 -11.89 0.35 -1.33
N SER A 45 -12.93 0.97 -0.78
CA SER A 45 -13.50 2.21 -1.33
C SER A 45 -12.50 3.36 -1.39
N SER A 46 -11.59 3.44 -0.42
CA SER A 46 -10.52 4.45 -0.40
C SER A 46 -9.42 4.10 -1.39
N TYR A 47 -9.02 2.83 -1.50
CA TYR A 47 -8.08 2.35 -2.53
C TYR A 47 -8.54 2.76 -3.94
N THR A 48 -9.78 2.45 -4.31
CA THR A 48 -10.29 2.77 -5.65
C THR A 48 -10.27 4.27 -5.94
N ARG A 49 -10.66 5.10 -4.96
CA ARG A 49 -10.69 6.57 -5.12
C ARG A 49 -9.30 7.21 -5.20
N THR A 50 -8.26 6.51 -4.80
CA THR A 50 -6.88 7.01 -4.77
C THR A 50 -5.96 6.33 -5.77
N ALA A 51 -6.50 5.64 -6.78
CA ALA A 51 -5.75 4.90 -7.78
C ALA A 51 -4.60 5.72 -8.42
N HIS A 52 -4.83 7.00 -8.68
CA HIS A 52 -3.83 7.91 -9.25
C HIS A 52 -2.61 8.18 -8.36
N TYR A 53 -2.63 7.77 -7.09
CA TYR A 53 -1.49 7.85 -6.18
C TYR A 53 -0.74 6.53 -5.97
N HIS A 54 -1.27 5.39 -6.45
CA HIS A 54 -0.77 4.07 -6.05
C HIS A 54 0.69 3.86 -6.42
N ARG A 55 1.10 4.16 -7.65
CA ARG A 55 2.50 4.02 -8.08
C ARG A 55 3.47 4.81 -7.21
N PHE A 56 3.15 6.09 -6.98
CA PHE A 56 3.96 6.96 -6.11
C PHE A 56 4.03 6.46 -4.67
N TRP A 57 2.95 5.90 -4.14
CA TRP A 57 2.96 5.31 -2.80
C TRP A 57 3.82 4.06 -2.74
N LEU A 58 3.76 3.18 -3.75
CA LEU A 58 4.59 1.99 -3.82
C LEU A 58 6.08 2.34 -3.88
N GLU A 59 6.48 3.34 -4.68
CA GLU A 59 7.85 3.87 -4.72
C GLU A 59 8.32 4.37 -3.35
N LYS A 60 7.42 4.94 -2.55
CA LYS A 60 7.76 5.37 -1.19
C LYS A 60 7.89 4.20 -0.23
N VAL A 61 6.98 3.23 -0.32
CA VAL A 61 6.98 2.07 0.56
C VAL A 61 8.21 1.21 0.35
N SER A 62 8.68 1.03 -0.89
CA SER A 62 9.92 0.29 -1.16
C SER A 62 11.16 0.93 -0.50
N GLY A 63 11.15 2.25 -0.30
CA GLY A 63 12.21 2.97 0.42
C GLY A 63 12.00 3.11 1.94
N MET A 64 10.94 2.54 2.53
CA MET A 64 10.67 2.69 3.97
C MET A 64 11.54 1.76 4.82
N ASN A 65 11.79 2.18 6.07
CA ASN A 65 12.37 1.28 7.06
C ASN A 65 11.33 0.21 7.48
N PRO A 66 11.64 -1.10 7.36
CA PRO A 66 10.72 -2.19 7.69
C PRO A 66 10.12 -2.09 9.10
N LYS A 67 10.88 -1.56 10.08
CA LYS A 67 10.41 -1.40 11.46
C LYS A 67 9.20 -0.48 11.58
N ASN A 68 9.03 0.48 10.67
CA ASN A 68 7.88 1.37 10.65
C ASN A 68 6.62 0.67 10.13
N LEU A 69 6.78 -0.38 9.34
CA LEU A 69 5.69 -1.15 8.75
C LEU A 69 5.23 -2.29 9.67
N ASN A 70 6.09 -2.79 10.56
CA ASN A 70 5.76 -3.83 11.55
C ASN A 70 4.64 -3.45 12.55
N LYS A 71 4.22 -2.18 12.58
CA LYS A 71 3.12 -1.70 13.44
C LYS A 71 1.73 -2.00 12.88
N ASN A 72 1.64 -2.68 11.74
CA ASN A 72 0.36 -3.04 11.14
C ASN A 72 -0.32 -4.19 11.88
N GLU A 73 -1.63 -4.26 11.74
CA GLU A 73 -2.46 -5.24 12.41
C GLU A 73 -2.91 -6.37 11.47
N ILE A 74 -2.39 -6.44 10.25
CA ILE A 74 -2.79 -7.42 9.22
C ILE A 74 -1.85 -8.62 9.10
N GLY A 75 -0.91 -8.74 10.04
CA GLY A 75 -0.04 -9.91 10.18
C GLY A 75 1.09 -10.00 9.14
N LEU A 76 1.41 -8.90 8.47
CA LEU A 76 2.56 -8.83 7.56
C LEU A 76 3.77 -8.21 8.26
N THR A 77 4.94 -8.75 8.01
CA THR A 77 6.21 -8.09 8.38
C THR A 77 6.50 -6.94 7.42
N GLY A 78 7.32 -5.99 7.86
CA GLY A 78 7.73 -4.86 7.04
C GLY A 78 8.53 -5.28 5.81
N ASP A 79 9.33 -6.34 5.93
CA ASP A 79 10.09 -6.88 4.79
C ASP A 79 9.16 -7.51 3.75
N GLU A 80 8.12 -8.22 4.16
CA GLU A 80 7.09 -8.74 3.25
C GLU A 80 6.37 -7.60 2.52
N VAL A 81 6.01 -6.53 3.25
CA VAL A 81 5.37 -5.35 2.66
C VAL A 81 6.28 -4.67 1.63
N ILE A 82 7.56 -4.50 1.93
CA ILE A 82 8.53 -3.92 0.98
C ILE A 82 8.67 -4.79 -0.26
N LYS A 83 8.86 -6.11 -0.09
CA LYS A 83 8.96 -7.06 -1.21
C LYS A 83 7.72 -7.04 -2.10
N MET A 84 6.53 -6.99 -1.51
CA MET A 84 5.29 -6.86 -2.27
C MET A 84 5.23 -5.54 -3.04
N ALA A 85 5.65 -4.43 -2.43
CA ALA A 85 5.70 -3.13 -3.10
C ALA A 85 6.69 -3.14 -4.29
N GLU A 86 7.87 -3.73 -4.12
CA GLU A 86 8.86 -3.89 -5.20
C GLU A 86 8.32 -4.74 -6.34
N ALA A 87 7.65 -5.86 -6.03
CA ALA A 87 7.02 -6.71 -7.04
C ALA A 87 5.93 -5.95 -7.83
N LEU A 88 5.11 -5.15 -7.15
CA LEU A 88 4.07 -4.32 -7.78
C LEU A 88 4.67 -3.24 -8.70
N LEU A 89 5.82 -2.67 -8.37
CA LEU A 89 6.49 -1.69 -9.22
C LEU A 89 7.01 -2.27 -10.55
N GLN A 90 7.12 -3.59 -10.65
CA GLN A 90 7.44 -4.31 -11.90
C GLN A 90 6.19 -4.64 -12.73
N THR A 91 4.99 -4.30 -12.26
CA THR A 91 3.72 -4.51 -12.97
C THR A 91 3.17 -3.21 -13.56
N ASP A 92 2.30 -3.31 -14.55
CA ASP A 92 1.52 -2.18 -15.06
C ASP A 92 0.39 -1.86 -14.08
N LEU A 93 0.52 -0.72 -13.38
CA LEU A 93 -0.37 -0.27 -12.29
C LEU A 93 -1.55 0.57 -12.78
#